data_AF-A0A9W9YWI8-F1
#
_entry.id   AF-A0A9W9YWI8-F1
#
_cell.length_a   1.000
_cell.length_b   1.000
_cell.length_c   1.000
_cell.angle_alpha   90.00
_cell.angle_beta   90.00
_cell.angle_gamma   90.00
#
_symmetry.space_group_name_H-M   'P 1'
#
loop_
_entity.id
_entity.type
_entity.pdbx_description
1 polymer ?
#
loop_
_entity_poly.entity_id
_entity_poly.type
_entity_poly.pdbx_seq_one_letter_code
_entity_poly.pdbx_strand_id
1 'polypeptide(L)'
;MCFLFRFHELASHDPYEALKYLQNELSQTVAHDEPEESQEFRLIASSLFSQAVSSEERMVTDTESLSTPLSDGFTGRTQLFDTLVSFFPEHMTQPTGNLVDLITF
;
A
#
# COMPACT_ATOMS: atom_id res chain seq x y z
N MET A 1 -0.87 -25.81 13.73
CA MET A 1 -0.04 -25.88 12.50
C MET A 1 -0.88 -25.98 11.21
N CYS A 2 -1.85 -26.88 11.04
CA CYS A 2 -2.60 -26.99 9.76
C CYS A 2 -3.54 -25.80 9.43
N PHE A 3 -4.08 -25.11 10.45
CA PHE A 3 -5.03 -24.01 10.28
C PHE A 3 -4.38 -22.72 9.71
N LEU A 4 -3.07 -22.54 9.90
CA LEU A 4 -2.32 -21.41 9.37
C LEU A 4 -2.09 -21.54 7.85
N PHE A 5 -1.76 -22.75 7.38
CA PHE A 5 -1.61 -23.02 5.95
C PHE A 5 -2.91 -22.79 5.20
N ARG A 6 -4.04 -23.26 5.76
CA ARG A 6 -5.37 -23.05 5.17
C ARG A 6 -5.73 -21.57 5.11
N PHE A 7 -5.47 -20.81 6.18
CA PHE A 7 -5.68 -19.37 6.17
C PHE A 7 -4.83 -18.67 5.11
N HIS A 8 -3.56 -19.03 4.98
CA HIS A 8 -2.66 -18.40 4.00
C HIS A 8 -3.05 -18.72 2.55
N GLU A 9 -3.52 -19.95 2.30
CA GLU A 9 -4.07 -20.37 1.01
C GLU A 9 -5.33 -19.58 0.66
N LEU A 10 -6.27 -19.45 1.61
CA LEU A 10 -7.46 -18.62 1.44
C LEU A 10 -7.09 -17.14 1.24
N ALA A 11 -6.18 -16.60 2.03
CA ALA A 11 -5.76 -15.19 1.93
C ALA A 11 -5.13 -14.84 0.58
N SER A 12 -4.51 -15.82 -0.09
CA SER A 12 -3.90 -15.64 -1.41
C SER A 12 -4.91 -15.72 -2.56
N HIS A 13 -6.02 -16.44 -2.37
CA HIS A 13 -7.02 -16.67 -3.43
C HIS A 13 -8.27 -15.81 -3.27
N ASP A 14 -8.81 -15.73 -2.06
CA ASP A 14 -9.98 -14.92 -1.71
C ASP A 14 -9.84 -14.33 -0.29
N PRO A 15 -9.47 -13.03 -0.18
CA PRO A 15 -9.28 -12.38 1.11
C PRO A 15 -10.57 -12.28 1.93
N TYR A 16 -11.76 -12.33 1.31
CA TYR A 16 -13.03 -12.29 2.02
C TYR A 16 -13.33 -13.62 2.73
N GLU A 17 -13.15 -14.74 2.03
CA GLU A 17 -13.19 -16.09 2.63
C GLU A 17 -12.16 -16.23 3.75
N ALA A 18 -10.95 -15.70 3.55
CA ALA A 18 -9.90 -15.70 4.58
C ALA A 18 -10.32 -14.94 5.83
N LEU A 19 -10.96 -13.78 5.68
CA LEU A 19 -11.48 -12.99 6.80
C LEU A 19 -12.58 -13.73 7.56
N LYS A 20 -13.48 -14.40 6.83
CA LYS A 20 -14.55 -15.22 7.42
C LYS A 20 -13.98 -16.41 8.19
N TYR A 21 -12.93 -17.05 7.66
CA TYR A 21 -12.23 -18.15 8.33
C TYR A 21 -11.49 -17.67 9.59
N LEU A 22 -10.81 -16.52 9.50
CA LEU A 22 -10.14 -15.87 10.64
C LEU A 22 -11.12 -15.52 11.75
N GLN A 23 -12.29 -14.97 11.40
CA GLN A 23 -13.30 -14.54 12.36
C GLN A 23 -14.04 -15.71 13.03
N ASN A 24 -14.32 -16.79 12.30
CA ASN A 24 -15.15 -17.87 12.83
C ASN A 24 -14.35 -19.05 13.37
N GLU A 25 -13.37 -19.57 12.62
CA GLU A 25 -12.67 -20.80 13.00
C GLU A 25 -11.38 -20.52 13.75
N LEU A 26 -10.56 -19.59 13.24
CA LEU A 26 -9.27 -19.28 13.83
C LEU A 26 -9.45 -18.61 15.21
N SER A 27 -10.39 -17.68 15.35
CA SER A 27 -10.68 -17.00 16.61
C SER A 27 -11.17 -17.93 17.73
N GLN A 28 -11.92 -18.98 17.39
CA GLN A 28 -12.43 -19.97 18.35
C GLN A 28 -11.35 -20.98 18.77
N THR A 29 -10.35 -21.18 17.93
CA THR A 29 -9.25 -22.13 18.18
C THR A 29 -8.13 -21.50 19.00
N VAL A 30 -7.96 -20.17 18.92
CA VAL A 30 -6.94 -19.42 19.65
C VAL A 30 -7.34 -19.21 21.11
N ALA A 31 -6.45 -19.51 22.05
CA ALA A 31 -6.63 -19.21 23.46
C ALA A 31 -6.28 -17.73 23.73
N HIS A 32 -7.31 -16.90 23.89
CA HIS A 32 -7.13 -15.46 24.17
C HIS A 32 -6.61 -15.14 25.58
N ASP A 33 -6.56 -16.15 26.45
CA ASP A 33 -5.96 -16.05 27.78
C ASP A 33 -4.43 -16.10 27.72
N GLU A 34 -3.84 -16.56 26.61
CA GLU A 34 -2.40 -16.60 26.40
C GLU A 34 -1.93 -15.36 25.61
N PRO A 35 -1.04 -14.52 26.18
CA PRO A 35 -0.61 -13.28 25.54
C PRO A 35 0.21 -13.51 24.27
N GLU A 36 0.90 -14.64 24.17
CA GLU A 36 1.74 -15.00 23.01
C GLU A 36 0.86 -15.44 21.83
N GLU A 37 -0.10 -16.34 22.05
CA GLU A 37 -1.02 -16.82 21.00
C GLU A 37 -1.93 -15.70 20.48
N SER A 38 -2.43 -14.84 21.37
CA SER A 38 -3.22 -13.66 20.98
C SER A 38 -2.39 -12.62 20.19
N GLN A 39 -1.07 -12.53 20.45
CA GLN A 39 -0.17 -11.70 19.66
C GLN A 39 0.02 -12.26 18.26
N GLU A 40 0.25 -13.57 18.11
CA GLU A 40 0.36 -14.21 16.80
C GLU A 40 -0.92 -14.05 15.98
N PHE A 41 -2.09 -14.23 16.59
CA PHE A 41 -3.38 -14.02 15.93
C PHE A 41 -3.52 -12.59 15.39
N ARG A 42 -3.12 -11.58 16.17
CA ARG A 42 -3.11 -10.18 15.71
C ARG A 42 -2.17 -9.95 14.54
N LEU A 43 -0.99 -10.56 14.55
CA LEU A 43 -0.02 -10.44 13.45
C LEU A 43 -0.52 -11.09 12.16
N ILE A 44 -1.18 -12.24 12.26
CA ILE A 44 -1.80 -12.94 11.13
C ILE A 44 -2.91 -12.07 10.54
N ALA A 45 -3.77 -11.51 11.38
CA ALA A 45 -4.82 -10.59 10.94
C ALA A 45 -4.23 -9.35 10.26
N SER A 46 -3.18 -8.74 10.82
CA SER A 46 -2.55 -7.56 10.21
C SER A 46 -1.89 -7.87 8.85
N SER A 47 -1.36 -9.07 8.66
CA SER A 47 -0.82 -9.51 7.37
C SER A 47 -1.89 -9.54 6.28
N LEU A 48 -3.11 -9.98 6.60
CA LEU A 48 -4.24 -10.01 5.65
C LEU A 48 -4.56 -8.61 5.12
N PHE A 49 -4.64 -7.64 6.04
CA PHE A 49 -4.95 -6.25 5.69
C PHE A 49 -3.77 -5.54 5.02
N SER A 50 -2.53 -5.91 5.38
CA SER A 50 -1.31 -5.34 4.77
C SER A 50 -1.14 -5.74 3.30
N GLN A 51 -1.62 -6.92 2.91
CA GLN A 51 -1.56 -7.38 1.53
C GLN A 51 -2.62 -6.69 0.63
N ALA A 52 -3.81 -6.40 1.19
CA ALA A 52 -4.85 -5.65 0.49
C ALA A 52 -4.45 -4.18 0.25
N VAL A 53 -3.87 -3.49 1.25
CA VAL A 53 -3.39 -2.09 1.09
C VAL A 53 -2.17 -1.96 0.16
N SER A 54 -1.59 -3.07 -0.27
CA SER A 54 -0.52 -3.08 -1.27
C SER A 54 -1.04 -3.20 -2.70
N SER A 55 -2.29 -3.67 -2.90
CA SER A 55 -2.93 -3.82 -4.22
C SER A 55 -3.84 -2.64 -4.55
N GLU A 56 -4.56 -2.12 -3.57
CA GLU A 56 -5.35 -0.90 -3.70
C GLU A 56 -4.63 0.25 -2.99
N GLU A 57 -4.15 1.20 -3.80
CA GLU A 57 -3.68 2.54 -3.45
C GLU A 57 -3.90 2.95 -1.99
N ARG A 58 -2.79 3.21 -1.27
CA ARG A 58 -2.79 3.93 0.02
C ARG A 58 -3.68 5.18 -0.10
N MET A 59 -4.92 5.06 0.33
CA MET A 59 -5.82 6.17 0.54
C MET A 59 -5.21 6.97 1.70
N VAL A 60 -4.59 8.10 1.37
CA VAL A 60 -4.06 9.06 2.33
C VAL A 60 -5.21 9.62 3.16
N THR A 61 -5.49 8.98 4.30
CA THR A 61 -6.17 9.65 5.40
C THR A 61 -5.14 10.50 6.12
N ASP A 62 -5.29 11.81 6.01
CA ASP A 62 -4.56 12.84 6.76
C ASP A 62 -4.63 12.55 8.27
N THR A 63 -3.71 11.74 8.78
CA THR A 63 -3.40 11.70 10.21
C THR A 63 -2.00 11.13 10.40
N GLU A 64 -1.06 12.06 10.50
CA GLU A 64 0.12 12.01 11.33
C GLU A 64 1.20 10.93 11.03
N SER A 65 2.26 11.41 10.38
CA SER A 65 3.67 11.19 10.73
C SER A 65 4.04 9.86 11.40
N LEU A 66 4.71 8.98 10.64
CA LEU A 66 5.97 8.32 11.05
C LEU A 66 6.52 7.50 9.86
N SER A 67 7.62 8.01 9.29
CA SER A 67 8.75 7.22 8.78
C SER A 67 8.46 6.09 7.77
N THR A 68 8.21 6.42 6.50
CA THR A 68 8.68 5.62 5.36
C THR A 68 9.07 6.56 4.22
N PRO A 69 10.11 6.25 3.41
CA PRO A 69 10.60 7.17 2.41
C PRO A 69 9.50 7.39 1.36
N LEU A 70 8.97 8.61 1.31
CA LEU A 70 8.05 9.12 0.28
C LEU A 70 8.66 9.11 -1.15
N SER A 71 9.81 8.44 -1.32
CA SER A 71 10.60 8.36 -2.54
C SER A 71 9.90 7.62 -3.67
N ASP A 72 9.12 6.58 -3.34
CA ASP A 72 8.53 5.72 -4.37
C ASP A 72 7.38 6.43 -5.12
N GLY A 73 6.51 7.11 -4.37
CA GLY A 73 5.42 7.91 -4.95
C GLY A 73 5.90 9.15 -5.71
N PHE A 74 6.91 9.86 -5.19
CA PHE A 74 7.44 11.06 -5.85
C PHE A 74 8.14 10.72 -7.17
N THR A 75 8.95 9.66 -7.18
CA THR A 75 9.65 9.20 -8.39
C THR A 75 8.66 8.71 -9.45
N GLY A 76 7.67 7.89 -9.05
CA GLY A 76 6.63 7.41 -9.98
C GLY A 76 5.78 8.55 -10.55
N ARG A 77 5.39 9.52 -9.72
CA ARG A 77 4.64 10.71 -10.17
C ARG A 77 5.44 11.59 -11.13
N THR A 78 6.74 11.76 -10.87
CA THR A 78 7.63 12.54 -11.73
C THR A 78 7.79 11.87 -13.09
N GLN A 79 8.03 10.56 -13.12
CA GLN A 79 8.13 9.80 -14.39
C GLN A 79 6.82 9.82 -15.19
N LEU A 80 5.67 9.65 -14.53
CA LEU A 80 4.37 9.77 -15.19
C LEU A 80 4.15 11.16 -15.76
N PHE A 81 4.48 12.20 -15.00
CA PHE A 81 4.37 13.58 -15.44
C PHE A 81 5.23 13.82 -16.69
N ASP A 82 6.51 13.42 -16.67
CA ASP A 82 7.42 13.57 -17.82
C ASP A 82 6.90 12.82 -19.05
N THR A 83 6.37 11.62 -18.84
CA THR A 83 5.77 10.80 -19.91
C THR A 83 4.53 11.48 -20.49
N LEU A 84 3.66 12.02 -19.65
CA LEU A 84 2.45 12.73 -20.08
C LEU A 84 2.79 14.02 -20.83
N VAL A 85 3.76 14.79 -20.33
CA VAL A 85 4.25 16.02 -20.96
C VAL A 85 4.73 15.76 -22.39
N SER A 86 5.35 14.60 -22.66
CA SER A 86 5.82 14.24 -24.00
C SER A 86 4.71 14.08 -25.05
N PHE A 87 3.46 13.86 -24.64
CA PHE A 87 2.32 13.76 -25.56
C PHE A 87 1.69 15.12 -25.90
N PHE A 88 2.02 16.18 -25.16
CA PHE A 88 1.47 17.50 -25.40
C PHE A 88 2.33 18.32 -26.38
N PRO A 89 1.72 19.11 -27.26
CA PRO A 89 2.44 20.01 -28.17
C PRO A 89 3.14 21.14 -27.40
N GLU A 90 4.18 21.71 -28.00
CA GLU A 90 5.12 22.66 -27.36
C GLU A 90 4.47 23.92 -26.75
N HIS A 91 3.31 24.34 -27.26
CA HIS A 91 2.56 25.49 -26.73
C HIS A 91 1.68 25.15 -25.51
N MET A 92 1.56 23.86 -25.16
CA MET A 92 0.81 23.36 -24.00
C MET A 92 1.73 22.80 -22.91
N THR A 93 3.05 22.78 -23.16
CA THR A 93 4.05 22.33 -22.20
C THR A 93 4.77 23.51 -21.57
N GLN A 94 5.43 23.27 -20.45
CA GLN A 94 6.24 24.28 -19.79
C GLN A 94 7.39 24.74 -20.71
N PRO A 95 7.73 26.04 -20.74
CA PRO A 95 8.92 26.53 -21.43
C PRO A 95 10.20 25.85 -20.91
N THR A 96 10.99 25.30 -21.82
CA THR A 96 12.22 24.54 -21.53
C THR A 96 13.46 25.42 -21.38
N GLY A 97 13.35 26.72 -21.64
CA GLY A 97 14.44 27.70 -21.53
C GLY A 97 14.78 28.05 -20.09
N ASN A 98 16.05 28.39 -19.84
CA ASN A 98 16.49 28.84 -18.53
C ASN A 98 16.01 30.29 -18.28
N LEU A 99 15.55 30.58 -17.06
CA LEU A 99 15.04 31.90 -16.69
C LEU A 99 16.06 33.02 -16.91
N VAL A 100 17.36 32.71 -16.84
CA VAL A 100 18.43 33.69 -17.06
C VAL A 100 18.55 34.13 -18.52
N ASP A 101 18.16 33.27 -19.47
CA ASP A 101 18.22 33.58 -20.91
C ASP A 101 17.10 34.53 -21.34
N LEU A 102 16.08 34.70 -20.51
CA LEU A 102 14.96 35.63 -20.72
C LEU A 102 15.27 37.05 -20.25
N ILE A 103 16.39 37.26 -19.55
CA ILE A 103 16.81 38.57 -19.04
C ILE A 103 17.78 39.18 -20.04
N THR A 104 17.30 40.13 -20.85
CA THR A 104 18.12 40.93 -21.76
C THR A 104 18.56 42.21 -21.05
N PHE A 105 19.87 42.49 -21.01
CA PHE A 105 20.44 43.76 -20.52
C PHE A 105 20.57 44.79 -21.63
#